data_AF-A0A1R3FZK2-F1
#
_entry.id   AF-A0A1R3FZK2-F1
#
_cell.length_a   1.000
_cell.length_b   1.000
_cell.length_c   1.000
_cell.angle_alpha   90.00
_cell.angle_beta   90.00
_cell.angle_gamma   90.00
#
_symmetry.space_group_name_H-M   'P 1'
#
loop_
_entity.id
_entity.type
_entity.pdbx_description
1 polymer ?
#
loop_
_entity_poly.entity_id
_entity_poly.type
_entity_poly.pdbx_seq_one_letter_code
_entity_poly.pdbx_strand_id
1 'polypeptide(L)'
;MTINYNGNSHWRKRKKRRNCLLQISAISYRDFIHFALNETKSRTHLLPSPLQERYSSMTAVDGQTKIEMLSLEAPKIRLLRSMMIEGNAMQVLDFAAFPKPEFDLPIFCGNFFSTANTNIVVLDLNPLHDVISRGDYKEKYYDSLMTLGLKYTELLPWGGKLTSESIKFFSPIVIWSKFTSSKSNHEALYSAFMEYYKTWLELMEQAVEDTDPSQIMCNLEAQHRYLTWRAEKDPGHQVLKRLIGEKLAKDMLRNFLFSGVDELGSKTFLDYFPEYRSDDGRINEKRSIIGKSFETRPWNAKGEFVGNNLRN
;
A
#
# COMPACT_ATOMS: atom_id res chain seq x y z
N MET A 1 67.39 -13.30 -51.11
CA MET A 1 66.10 -12.85 -51.70
C MET A 1 65.16 -14.04 -51.65
N THR A 2 64.07 -14.11 -50.88
CA THR A 2 63.33 -13.17 -50.05
C THR A 2 62.55 -14.07 -49.09
N ILE A 3 62.75 -13.95 -47.77
CA ILE A 3 62.06 -14.76 -46.76
C ILE A 3 60.83 -13.99 -46.30
N ASN A 4 59.65 -14.58 -46.53
CA ASN A 4 58.36 -14.08 -46.08
C ASN A 4 58.25 -14.13 -44.55
N TYR A 5 58.11 -12.97 -43.91
CA TYR A 5 57.71 -12.87 -42.51
C TYR A 5 56.19 -12.70 -42.41
N ASN A 6 55.55 -13.71 -41.82
CA ASN A 6 54.14 -13.78 -41.52
C ASN A 6 53.90 -13.10 -40.16
N GLY A 7 53.37 -11.88 -40.15
CA GLY A 7 53.09 -11.11 -38.93
C GLY A 7 51.61 -11.21 -38.53
N ASN A 8 51.23 -12.28 -37.84
CA ASN A 8 49.88 -12.44 -37.30
C ASN A 8 49.77 -11.73 -35.94
N SER A 9 49.16 -10.54 -35.91
CA SER A 9 48.91 -9.79 -34.68
C SER A 9 47.57 -10.21 -34.06
N HIS A 10 47.63 -11.05 -33.02
CA HIS A 10 46.46 -11.44 -32.23
C HIS A 10 46.04 -10.31 -31.26
N TRP A 11 45.20 -9.40 -31.74
CA TRP A 11 44.44 -8.49 -30.87
C TRP A 11 43.32 -9.25 -30.14
N ARG A 12 43.59 -9.72 -28.92
CA ARG A 12 42.53 -10.20 -28.01
C ARG A 12 41.68 -9.01 -27.53
N LYS A 13 40.53 -8.79 -28.18
CA LYS A 13 39.47 -7.91 -27.66
C LYS A 13 38.94 -8.49 -26.34
N ARG A 14 39.41 -7.95 -25.21
CA ARG A 14 38.73 -8.08 -23.91
C ARG A 14 37.36 -7.42 -24.04
N LYS A 15 36.31 -8.22 -24.23
CA LYS A 15 34.92 -7.76 -24.05
C LYS A 15 34.77 -7.35 -22.58
N LYS A 16 34.81 -6.04 -22.31
CA LYS A 16 34.27 -5.46 -21.08
C LYS A 16 32.80 -5.90 -21.01
N ARG A 17 32.49 -6.84 -20.12
CA ARG A 17 31.11 -7.02 -19.66
C ARG A 17 30.71 -5.69 -19.04
N ARG A 18 29.94 -4.89 -19.78
CA ARG A 18 29.15 -3.81 -19.18
C ARG A 18 28.19 -4.52 -18.24
N ASN A 19 28.43 -4.39 -16.94
CA ASN A 19 27.38 -4.63 -15.94
C ASN A 19 26.30 -3.59 -16.24
N CYS A 20 25.34 -3.96 -17.08
CA CYS A 20 24.12 -3.21 -17.23
C CYS A 20 23.33 -3.48 -15.95
N LEU A 21 23.55 -2.66 -14.93
CA LEU A 21 22.64 -2.58 -13.80
C LEU A 21 21.31 -2.09 -14.39
N LEU A 22 20.39 -3.03 -14.63
CA LEU A 22 19.02 -2.74 -15.01
C LEU A 22 18.44 -1.86 -13.91
N GLN A 23 18.25 -0.57 -14.21
CA GLN A 23 17.59 0.36 -13.31
C GLN A 23 16.12 -0.07 -13.21
N ILE A 24 15.72 -0.58 -12.04
CA ILE A 24 14.45 -1.28 -11.79
C ILE A 24 13.24 -0.38 -12.00
N SER A 25 13.43 0.92 -11.85
CA SER A 25 12.45 1.97 -12.09
C SER A 25 13.16 3.28 -12.41
N ALA A 26 12.52 4.15 -13.20
CA ALA A 26 13.03 5.50 -13.44
C ALA A 26 12.83 6.44 -12.24
N ILE A 27 12.06 6.03 -11.21
CA ILE A 27 11.63 6.86 -10.08
C ILE A 27 11.90 6.12 -8.77
N SER A 28 12.46 6.82 -7.77
CA SER A 28 12.62 6.28 -6.42
C SER A 28 11.35 6.51 -5.60
N TYR A 29 10.86 5.48 -4.90
CA TYR A 29 9.76 5.68 -3.94
C TYR A 29 10.12 6.58 -2.76
N ARG A 30 11.41 6.91 -2.59
CA ARG A 30 11.85 7.93 -1.64
C ARG A 30 11.26 9.30 -1.97
N ASP A 31 11.08 9.62 -3.27
CA ASP A 31 10.51 10.90 -3.71
C ASP A 31 9.04 11.04 -3.28
N PHE A 32 8.28 9.94 -3.29
CA PHE A 32 6.90 9.88 -2.81
C PHE A 32 6.82 10.18 -1.32
N ILE A 33 7.70 9.57 -0.53
CA ILE A 33 7.78 9.81 0.92
C ILE A 33 8.17 11.27 1.18
N HIS A 34 9.20 11.79 0.50
CA HIS A 34 9.62 13.18 0.68
C HIS A 34 8.52 14.19 0.36
N PHE A 35 7.82 13.99 -0.76
CA PHE A 35 6.66 14.80 -1.11
C PHE A 35 5.61 14.76 0.00
N ALA A 36 5.20 13.56 0.42
CA ALA A 36 4.16 13.40 1.42
C ALA A 36 4.54 14.12 2.72
N LEU A 37 5.76 13.90 3.24
CA LEU A 37 6.22 14.54 4.47
C LEU A 37 6.27 16.07 4.35
N ASN A 38 6.70 16.61 3.21
CA ASN A 38 6.76 18.06 3.02
C ASN A 38 5.34 18.67 2.98
N GLU A 39 4.41 18.04 2.29
CA GLU A 39 3.00 18.46 2.23
C GLU A 39 2.29 18.30 3.59
N THR A 40 2.62 17.28 4.38
CA THR A 40 2.06 17.17 5.74
C THR A 40 2.62 18.25 6.66
N LYS A 41 3.93 18.52 6.61
CA LYS A 41 4.59 19.53 7.46
C LYS A 41 4.11 20.95 7.20
N SER A 42 3.64 21.26 5.99
CA SER A 42 3.08 22.58 5.68
C SER A 42 1.67 22.78 6.27
N ARG A 43 0.98 21.69 6.64
CA ARG A 43 -0.42 21.70 7.11
C ARG A 43 -0.56 21.34 8.59
N THR A 44 0.37 20.57 9.16
CA THR A 44 0.35 20.18 10.57
C THR A 44 1.75 19.87 11.11
N HIS A 45 1.88 19.81 12.44
CA HIS A 45 3.13 19.48 13.10
C HIS A 45 3.31 17.97 13.22
N LEU A 46 4.35 17.43 12.58
CA LEU A 46 4.73 16.02 12.64
C LEU A 46 5.77 15.79 13.74
N LEU A 47 5.51 14.80 14.60
CA LEU A 47 6.42 14.34 15.65
C LEU A 47 6.86 12.89 15.37
N PRO A 48 8.09 12.48 15.73
CA PRO A 48 8.48 11.08 15.73
C PRO A 48 7.54 10.25 16.61
N SER A 49 7.01 9.16 16.07
CA SER A 49 6.28 8.17 16.87
C SER A 49 7.27 7.38 17.74
N PRO A 50 6.88 6.88 18.92
CA PRO A 50 7.70 5.96 19.72
C PRO A 50 8.21 4.73 18.94
N LEU A 51 7.50 4.33 17.87
CA LEU A 51 7.93 3.25 16.98
C LEU A 51 9.25 3.55 16.28
N GLN A 52 9.60 4.82 16.07
CA GLN A 52 10.78 5.23 15.30
C GLN A 52 12.09 4.78 15.95
N GLU A 53 12.11 4.65 17.29
CA GLU A 53 13.26 4.16 18.06
C GLU A 53 13.54 2.68 17.78
N ARG A 54 12.49 1.91 17.49
CA ARG A 54 12.57 0.46 17.24
C ARG A 54 12.65 0.11 15.76
N TYR A 55 12.00 0.91 14.90
CA TYR A 55 11.86 0.66 13.47
C TYR A 55 12.41 1.86 12.68
N SER A 56 13.64 1.72 12.19
CA SER A 56 14.33 2.78 11.43
C SER A 56 14.89 2.27 10.10
N SER A 57 15.91 1.42 10.14
CA SER A 57 16.43 0.80 8.93
C SER A 57 17.07 -0.55 9.23
N MET A 58 17.07 -1.43 8.24
CA MET A 58 17.78 -2.70 8.31
C MET A 58 18.17 -3.20 6.93
N THR A 59 19.12 -4.13 6.92
CA THR A 59 19.52 -4.87 5.72
C THR A 59 18.89 -6.25 5.78
N ALA A 60 18.33 -6.70 4.66
CA ALA A 60 17.79 -8.04 4.51
C ALA A 60 18.88 -9.12 4.62
N VAL A 61 18.45 -10.38 4.77
CA VAL A 61 19.34 -11.55 4.89
C VAL A 61 20.26 -11.75 3.69
N ASP A 62 19.94 -11.18 2.54
CA ASP A 62 20.76 -11.22 1.32
C ASP A 62 21.95 -10.25 1.35
N GLY A 63 22.02 -9.34 2.34
CA GLY A 63 23.06 -8.33 2.48
C GLY A 63 23.01 -7.21 1.43
N GLN A 64 22.01 -7.19 0.54
CA GLN A 64 21.93 -6.27 -0.60
C GLN A 64 20.65 -5.44 -0.61
N THR A 65 19.57 -5.97 -0.05
CA THR A 65 18.27 -5.29 0.00
C THR A 65 18.18 -4.47 1.28
N LYS A 66 17.90 -3.17 1.13
CA LYS A 66 17.70 -2.24 2.25
C LYS A 66 16.21 -2.06 2.53
N ILE A 67 15.85 -2.06 3.81
CA ILE A 67 14.50 -1.73 4.29
C ILE A 67 14.61 -0.47 5.14
N GLU A 68 13.90 0.58 4.76
CA GLU A 68 13.84 1.86 5.48
C GLU A 68 12.42 2.08 6.00
N MET A 69 12.32 2.52 7.25
CA MET A 69 11.08 2.67 8.00
C MET A 69 11.05 4.05 8.64
N LEU A 70 9.90 4.71 8.50
CA LEU A 70 9.60 5.99 9.14
C LEU A 70 8.24 5.89 9.79
N SER A 71 8.11 6.42 11.01
CA SER A 71 6.86 6.51 11.76
C SER A 71 6.78 7.84 12.48
N LEU A 72 5.67 8.54 12.25
CA LEU A 72 5.38 9.86 12.76
C LEU A 72 3.94 9.90 13.27
N GLU A 73 3.63 10.91 14.07
CA GLU A 73 2.29 11.22 14.55
C GLU A 73 2.01 12.72 14.43
N ALA A 74 0.73 13.09 14.46
CA ALA A 74 0.27 14.48 14.41
C ALA A 74 -1.07 14.60 15.18
N PRO A 75 -1.58 15.82 15.45
CA PRO A 75 -2.80 16.00 16.24
C PRO A 75 -4.01 15.16 15.80
N LYS A 76 -4.24 15.00 14.48
CA LYS A 76 -5.34 14.18 13.92
C LYS A 76 -4.88 12.81 13.38
N ILE A 77 -3.57 12.53 13.40
CA ILE A 77 -2.97 11.32 12.82
C ILE A 77 -2.40 10.47 13.95
N ARG A 78 -2.98 9.30 14.20
CA ARG A 78 -2.47 8.33 15.16
C ARG A 78 -1.12 7.79 14.73
N LEU A 79 -0.97 7.45 13.44
CA LEU A 79 0.28 6.94 12.89
C LEU A 79 0.37 7.22 11.39
N LEU A 80 1.33 8.04 10.99
CA LEU A 80 1.83 8.17 9.62
C LEU A 80 3.08 7.32 9.48
N ARG A 81 3.05 6.28 8.65
CA ARG A 81 4.20 5.37 8.51
C ARG A 81 4.52 5.02 7.07
N SER A 82 5.80 4.87 6.79
CA SER A 82 6.30 4.36 5.52
C SER A 82 7.29 3.23 5.73
N MET A 83 7.17 2.17 4.95
CA MET A 83 8.22 1.20 4.69
C MET A 83 8.63 1.30 3.22
N MET A 84 9.92 1.44 2.97
CA MET A 84 10.51 1.37 1.65
C MET A 84 11.49 0.21 1.59
N ILE A 85 11.37 -0.63 0.57
CA ILE A 85 12.33 -1.70 0.28
C ILE A 85 13.03 -1.36 -1.02
N GLU A 86 14.36 -1.30 -1.00
CA GLU A 86 15.20 -1.03 -2.16
C GLU A 86 16.23 -2.15 -2.30
N GLY A 87 16.05 -2.98 -3.33
CA GLY A 87 16.98 -4.07 -3.67
C GLY A 87 17.24 -4.13 -5.17
N ASN A 88 18.12 -5.03 -5.60
CA ASN A 88 18.55 -5.14 -7.01
C ASN A 88 17.49 -5.68 -7.98
N ALA A 89 16.41 -6.29 -7.49
CA ALA A 89 15.36 -6.88 -8.32
C ALA A 89 13.98 -6.26 -8.11
N MET A 90 13.77 -5.52 -7.01
CA MET A 90 12.48 -4.97 -6.66
C MET A 90 12.59 -3.68 -5.86
N GLN A 91 11.55 -2.85 -5.96
CA GLN A 91 11.28 -1.75 -5.06
C GLN A 91 9.87 -1.90 -4.47
N VAL A 92 9.71 -1.57 -3.19
CA VAL A 92 8.41 -1.61 -2.51
C VAL A 92 8.20 -0.30 -1.76
N LEU A 93 7.00 0.23 -1.84
CA LEU A 93 6.49 1.27 -0.95
C LEU A 93 5.25 0.75 -0.24
N ASP A 94 5.25 0.81 1.09
CA ASP A 94 4.04 0.73 1.91
C ASP A 94 3.94 2.03 2.71
N PHE A 95 2.98 2.88 2.36
CA PHE A 95 2.76 4.18 2.98
C PHE A 95 1.30 4.30 3.42
N ALA A 96 1.06 4.74 4.65
CA ALA A 96 -0.30 4.94 5.13
C ALA A 96 -0.36 5.97 6.25
N ALA A 97 -1.53 6.57 6.36
CA ALA A 97 -1.88 7.47 7.44
C ALA A 97 -3.12 6.92 8.16
N PHE A 98 -2.95 6.53 9.41
CA PHE A 98 -4.04 6.09 10.27
C PHE A 98 -4.52 7.27 11.12
N PRO A 99 -5.80 7.69 11.02
CA PRO A 99 -6.32 8.77 11.83
C PRO A 99 -6.48 8.35 13.29
N LYS A 100 -6.57 9.33 14.19
CA LYS A 100 -7.04 9.03 15.55
C LYS A 100 -8.55 8.73 15.52
N PRO A 101 -9.08 7.90 16.46
CA PRO A 101 -10.48 7.48 16.43
C PRO A 101 -11.52 8.60 16.52
N GLU A 102 -11.14 9.75 17.04
CA GLU A 102 -11.97 10.96 17.10
C GLU A 102 -12.15 11.62 15.72
N PHE A 103 -11.41 11.18 14.70
CA PHE A 103 -11.57 11.64 13.33
C PHE A 103 -11.88 10.44 12.44
N ASP A 104 -13.10 10.35 11.94
CA ASP A 104 -13.57 9.25 11.08
C ASP A 104 -13.03 9.29 9.65
N LEU A 105 -11.84 9.88 9.46
CA LEU A 105 -11.16 10.00 8.17
C LEU A 105 -10.95 8.64 7.51
N PRO A 106 -10.98 8.58 6.16
CA PRO A 106 -10.43 7.46 5.43
C PRO A 106 -8.96 7.19 5.80
N ILE A 107 -8.53 5.94 5.70
CA ILE A 107 -7.13 5.55 5.84
C ILE A 107 -6.44 5.78 4.49
N PHE A 108 -5.48 6.70 4.42
CA PHE A 108 -4.65 6.82 3.22
C PHE A 108 -3.79 5.57 3.06
N CYS A 109 -3.76 4.98 1.87
CA CYS A 109 -3.05 3.72 1.60
C CYS A 109 -2.33 3.76 0.25
N GLY A 110 -1.01 3.70 0.26
CA GLY A 110 -0.15 3.52 -0.92
C GLY A 110 0.70 2.27 -0.79
N ASN A 111 0.32 1.20 -1.48
CA ASN A 111 1.02 -0.08 -1.53
C ASN A 111 1.50 -0.37 -2.94
N PHE A 112 2.79 -0.12 -3.20
CA PHE A 112 3.38 -0.27 -4.52
C PHE A 112 4.47 -1.33 -4.50
N PHE A 113 4.40 -2.25 -5.45
CA PHE A 113 5.41 -3.27 -5.67
C PHE A 113 5.89 -3.17 -7.11
N SER A 114 7.18 -2.94 -7.30
CA SER A 114 7.80 -2.81 -8.61
C SER A 114 8.93 -3.81 -8.78
N THR A 115 8.99 -4.37 -9.98
CA THR A 115 10.13 -5.11 -10.53
C THR A 115 10.53 -4.46 -11.84
N ALA A 116 11.59 -4.95 -12.47
CA ALA A 116 12.05 -4.43 -13.76
C ALA A 116 10.94 -4.38 -14.84
N ASN A 117 9.97 -5.30 -14.80
CA ASN A 117 8.97 -5.45 -15.85
C ASN A 117 7.52 -5.23 -15.40
N THR A 118 7.25 -5.29 -14.10
CA THR A 118 5.87 -5.33 -13.59
C THR A 118 5.74 -4.50 -12.33
N ASN A 119 4.67 -3.72 -12.30
CA ASN A 119 4.24 -2.92 -11.17
C ASN A 119 2.87 -3.42 -10.73
N ILE A 120 2.67 -3.57 -9.42
CA ILE A 120 1.39 -3.89 -8.78
C ILE A 120 1.13 -2.79 -7.78
N VAL A 121 0.06 -2.05 -7.98
CA VAL A 121 -0.25 -0.82 -7.25
C VAL A 121 -1.63 -0.91 -6.65
N VAL A 122 -1.71 -0.58 -5.36
CA VAL A 122 -2.94 -0.15 -4.69
C VAL A 122 -2.69 1.26 -4.16
N LEU A 123 -3.41 2.25 -4.66
CA LEU A 123 -3.47 3.61 -4.11
C LEU A 123 -4.92 3.93 -3.79
N ASP A 124 -5.22 4.31 -2.55
CA ASP A 124 -6.58 4.56 -2.12
C ASP A 124 -6.66 5.46 -0.89
N LEU A 125 -7.85 6.02 -0.69
CA LEU A 125 -8.32 6.52 0.60
C LEU A 125 -9.29 5.45 1.12
N ASN A 126 -8.75 4.38 1.72
CA ASN A 126 -9.56 3.26 2.18
C ASN A 126 -10.62 3.75 3.19
N PRO A 127 -11.91 3.45 2.98
CA PRO A 127 -12.95 3.94 3.86
C PRO A 127 -12.83 3.31 5.25
N LEU A 128 -13.01 4.12 6.28
CA LEU A 128 -13.09 3.60 7.66
C LEU A 128 -14.36 2.76 7.81
N HIS A 129 -15.47 3.26 7.30
CA HIS A 129 -16.79 2.61 7.35
C HIS A 129 -17.23 2.11 5.97
N ASP A 130 -17.95 0.99 5.90
CA ASP A 130 -18.32 0.35 4.62
C ASP A 130 -19.18 1.24 3.71
N VAL A 131 -18.59 1.71 2.62
CA VAL A 131 -19.24 2.59 1.61
C VAL A 131 -20.24 1.88 0.69
N ILE A 132 -20.32 0.55 0.73
CA ILE A 132 -21.33 -0.20 -0.05
C ILE A 132 -22.68 -0.17 0.69
N SER A 133 -22.67 -0.29 2.02
CA SER A 133 -23.87 -0.28 2.85
C SER A 133 -24.17 1.07 3.52
N ARG A 134 -23.14 1.87 3.82
CA ARG A 134 -23.26 3.19 4.46
C ARG A 134 -23.16 4.32 3.43
N GLY A 135 -24.32 4.69 2.88
CA GLY A 135 -24.44 5.79 1.92
C GLY A 135 -24.02 7.15 2.50
N ASP A 136 -24.27 7.39 3.78
CA ASP A 136 -23.90 8.61 4.50
C ASP A 136 -22.37 8.83 4.54
N TYR A 137 -21.61 7.79 4.87
CA TYR A 137 -20.15 7.86 4.89
C TYR A 137 -19.57 7.97 3.47
N LYS A 138 -20.18 7.28 2.50
CA LYS A 138 -19.80 7.41 1.09
C LYS A 138 -19.99 8.85 0.60
N GLU A 139 -21.16 9.42 0.81
CA GLU A 139 -21.50 10.79 0.41
C GLU A 139 -20.55 11.81 1.03
N LYS A 140 -20.29 11.68 2.34
CA LYS A 140 -19.39 12.57 3.10
C LYS A 140 -17.99 12.64 2.49
N TYR A 141 -17.43 11.52 2.02
CA TYR A 141 -16.00 11.45 1.67
C TYR A 141 -15.68 11.21 0.21
N TYR A 142 -16.58 10.65 -0.61
CA TYR A 142 -16.21 10.12 -1.93
C TYR A 142 -16.99 10.69 -3.10
N ASP A 143 -18.19 11.21 -2.90
CA ASP A 143 -19.02 11.69 -4.01
C ASP A 143 -18.33 12.86 -4.75
N SER A 144 -17.70 13.78 -4.01
CA SER A 144 -16.89 14.87 -4.58
C SER A 144 -15.56 14.40 -5.19
N LEU A 145 -15.11 13.19 -4.87
CA LEU A 145 -13.82 12.65 -5.33
C LEU A 145 -13.93 11.79 -6.58
N MET A 146 -15.14 11.53 -7.09
CA MET A 146 -15.33 10.67 -8.25
C MET A 146 -14.59 11.17 -9.50
N THR A 147 -14.50 12.49 -9.70
CA THR A 147 -13.71 13.09 -10.79
C THR A 147 -12.22 12.74 -10.68
N LEU A 148 -11.65 12.79 -9.47
CA LEU A 148 -10.26 12.38 -9.21
C LEU A 148 -10.06 10.89 -9.48
N GLY A 149 -10.98 10.04 -9.00
CA GLY A 149 -10.95 8.60 -9.27
C GLY A 149 -10.97 8.29 -10.76
N LEU A 150 -11.91 8.86 -11.49
CA LEU A 150 -12.07 8.64 -12.94
C LEU A 150 -10.84 9.07 -13.74
N LYS A 151 -10.26 10.25 -13.44
CA LYS A 151 -9.05 10.77 -14.10
C LYS A 151 -7.93 9.73 -14.13
N TYR A 152 -7.69 9.03 -13.02
CA TYR A 152 -6.58 8.08 -12.93
C TYR A 152 -6.94 6.67 -13.39
N THR A 153 -8.23 6.30 -13.47
CA THR A 153 -8.62 5.00 -14.03
C THR A 153 -8.34 4.87 -15.53
N GLU A 154 -8.25 5.99 -16.26
CA GLU A 154 -7.83 6.01 -17.66
C GLU A 154 -6.31 5.83 -17.81
N LEU A 155 -5.52 6.41 -16.88
CA LEU A 155 -4.05 6.39 -16.92
C LEU A 155 -3.45 5.12 -16.30
N LEU A 156 -4.13 4.57 -15.30
CA LEU A 156 -3.71 3.40 -14.53
C LEU A 156 -4.85 2.37 -14.57
N PRO A 157 -4.92 1.55 -15.64
CA PRO A 157 -6.06 0.66 -15.88
C PRO A 157 -6.19 -0.40 -14.78
N TRP A 158 -7.41 -0.91 -14.64
CA TRP A 158 -7.75 -1.93 -13.64
C TRP A 158 -6.84 -3.17 -13.71
N GLY A 159 -6.31 -3.60 -12.57
CA GLY A 159 -5.33 -4.68 -12.46
C GLY A 159 -5.85 -6.11 -12.66
N GLY A 160 -7.10 -6.27 -13.11
CA GLY A 160 -7.82 -7.54 -13.26
C GLY A 160 -8.28 -8.12 -11.92
N LYS A 161 -8.52 -9.42 -11.86
CA LYS A 161 -9.05 -10.08 -10.64
C LYS A 161 -8.19 -9.82 -9.39
N LEU A 162 -8.86 -9.59 -8.27
CA LEU A 162 -8.28 -9.43 -6.94
C LEU A 162 -8.98 -10.32 -5.91
N THR A 163 -8.43 -10.41 -4.70
CA THR A 163 -9.07 -11.14 -3.59
C THR A 163 -10.41 -10.50 -3.27
N SER A 164 -11.50 -11.28 -3.35
CA SER A 164 -12.86 -10.70 -3.32
C SER A 164 -13.14 -9.98 -2.00
N GLU A 165 -12.63 -10.51 -0.89
CA GLU A 165 -12.80 -9.92 0.45
C GLU A 165 -12.08 -8.59 0.62
N SER A 166 -11.03 -8.31 -0.17
CA SER A 166 -10.33 -7.01 -0.15
C SER A 166 -11.23 -5.86 -0.59
N ILE A 167 -12.27 -6.13 -1.39
CA ILE A 167 -13.20 -5.09 -1.86
C ILE A 167 -13.94 -4.40 -0.72
N LYS A 168 -14.12 -5.10 0.43
CA LYS A 168 -14.76 -4.57 1.65
C LYS A 168 -13.98 -3.41 2.28
N PHE A 169 -12.76 -3.14 1.82
CA PHE A 169 -11.85 -2.12 2.36
C PHE A 169 -11.42 -1.10 1.32
N PHE A 170 -11.94 -1.18 0.09
CA PHE A 170 -11.58 -0.28 -0.99
C PHE A 170 -12.68 0.75 -1.23
N SER A 171 -12.27 1.97 -1.53
CA SER A 171 -13.19 3.04 -1.89
C SER A 171 -13.61 2.97 -3.37
N PRO A 172 -14.64 3.73 -3.79
CA PRO A 172 -15.00 3.85 -5.20
C PRO A 172 -13.90 4.47 -6.06
N ILE A 173 -12.94 5.19 -5.47
CA ILE A 173 -11.82 5.84 -6.17
C ILE A 173 -10.52 5.01 -6.13
N VAL A 174 -10.54 3.77 -5.62
CA VAL A 174 -9.32 2.95 -5.55
C VAL A 174 -8.63 2.79 -6.91
N ILE A 175 -7.32 2.99 -6.92
CA ILE A 175 -6.45 2.61 -8.03
C ILE A 175 -5.84 1.24 -7.68
N TRP A 176 -6.49 0.18 -8.15
CA TRP A 176 -5.90 -1.14 -8.24
C TRP A 176 -5.42 -1.35 -9.68
N SER A 177 -4.10 -1.37 -9.87
CA SER A 177 -3.51 -1.42 -11.21
C SER A 177 -2.32 -2.39 -11.29
N LYS A 178 -2.17 -3.00 -12.47
CA LYS A 178 -0.98 -3.75 -12.85
C LYS A 178 -0.51 -3.25 -14.21
N PHE A 179 0.73 -2.82 -14.31
CA PHE A 179 1.26 -2.26 -15.55
C PHE A 179 2.76 -2.53 -15.72
N THR A 180 3.23 -2.45 -16.96
CA THR A 180 4.64 -2.60 -17.29
C THR A 180 5.43 -1.34 -16.98
N SER A 181 6.70 -1.52 -16.63
CA SER A 181 7.59 -0.41 -16.28
C SER A 181 7.89 0.48 -17.48
N SER A 182 7.40 1.72 -17.45
CA SER A 182 7.71 2.77 -18.42
C SER A 182 7.79 4.13 -17.72
N LYS A 183 8.50 5.10 -18.29
CA LYS A 183 8.60 6.45 -17.70
C LYS A 183 7.22 7.08 -17.50
N SER A 184 6.35 7.03 -18.51
CA SER A 184 4.99 7.59 -18.45
C SER A 184 4.13 6.97 -17.36
N ASN A 185 4.20 5.64 -17.17
CA ASN A 185 3.41 4.96 -16.14
C ASN A 185 3.87 5.33 -14.72
N HIS A 186 5.18 5.49 -14.52
CA HIS A 186 5.71 5.94 -13.23
C HIS A 186 5.38 7.41 -12.95
N GLU A 187 5.41 8.28 -13.96
CA GLU A 187 4.97 9.68 -13.85
C GLU A 187 3.47 9.78 -13.54
N ALA A 188 2.64 8.94 -14.16
CA ALA A 188 1.22 8.83 -13.85
C ALA A 188 0.99 8.35 -12.40
N LEU A 189 1.72 7.32 -11.95
CA LEU A 189 1.64 6.83 -10.56
C LEU A 189 2.06 7.90 -9.55
N TYR A 190 3.17 8.61 -9.80
CA TYR A 190 3.63 9.69 -8.93
C TYR A 190 2.62 10.83 -8.86
N SER A 191 2.07 11.24 -10.00
CA SER A 191 1.02 12.25 -10.06
C SER A 191 -0.24 11.83 -9.29
N ALA A 192 -0.66 10.56 -9.46
CA ALA A 192 -1.79 9.99 -8.72
C ALA A 192 -1.57 10.04 -7.22
N PHE A 193 -0.39 9.59 -6.76
CA PHE A 193 -0.04 9.64 -5.35
C PHE A 193 -0.09 11.06 -4.80
N MET A 194 0.47 12.03 -5.53
CA MET A 194 0.48 13.42 -5.10
C MET A 194 -0.93 13.98 -4.94
N GLU A 195 -1.81 13.78 -5.93
CA GLU A 195 -3.17 14.29 -5.89
C GLU A 195 -4.02 13.58 -4.81
N TYR A 196 -3.93 12.25 -4.70
CA TYR A 196 -4.66 11.49 -3.68
C TYR A 196 -4.22 11.89 -2.27
N TYR A 197 -2.91 12.09 -2.06
CA TYR A 197 -2.40 12.46 -0.74
C TYR A 197 -2.78 13.90 -0.37
N LYS A 198 -2.74 14.83 -1.33
CA LYS A 198 -3.23 16.20 -1.13
C LYS A 198 -4.71 16.23 -0.79
N THR A 199 -5.53 15.48 -1.52
CA THR A 199 -6.96 15.32 -1.21
C THR A 199 -7.17 14.75 0.19
N TRP A 200 -6.41 13.74 0.61
CA TRP A 200 -6.51 13.21 1.97
C TRP A 200 -6.15 14.26 3.04
N LEU A 201 -5.11 15.08 2.79
CA LEU A 201 -4.74 16.18 3.69
C LEU A 201 -5.83 17.27 3.77
N GLU A 202 -6.49 17.58 2.66
CA GLU A 202 -7.63 18.52 2.63
C GLU A 202 -8.82 17.98 3.43
N LEU A 203 -9.12 16.67 3.32
CA LEU A 203 -10.12 16.02 4.17
C LEU A 203 -9.72 16.08 5.65
N MET A 204 -8.44 15.87 5.96
CA MET A 204 -7.93 15.96 7.33
C MET A 204 -8.08 17.36 7.94
N GLU A 205 -7.84 18.41 7.16
CA GLU A 205 -8.05 19.79 7.60
C GLU A 205 -9.52 20.04 7.95
N GLN A 206 -10.43 19.56 7.10
CA GLN A 206 -11.88 19.72 7.26
C GLN A 206 -12.50 18.76 8.30
N ALA A 207 -11.77 17.72 8.73
CA ALA A 207 -12.28 16.74 9.68
C ALA A 207 -12.64 17.40 11.01
N VAL A 208 -13.90 17.20 11.42
CA VAL A 208 -14.43 17.60 12.71
C VAL A 208 -14.18 16.47 13.70
N GLU A 209 -13.78 16.83 14.91
CA GLU A 209 -13.59 15.88 16.01
C GLU A 209 -14.95 15.35 16.49
N ASP A 210 -15.11 14.03 16.46
CA ASP A 210 -16.22 13.34 17.11
C ASP A 210 -16.07 13.44 18.62
N THR A 211 -17.11 13.93 19.29
CA THR A 211 -17.16 14.05 20.76
C THR A 211 -18.09 13.05 21.42
N ASP A 212 -18.88 12.31 20.63
CA ASP A 212 -19.73 11.21 21.11
C ASP A 212 -18.88 9.96 21.34
N PRO A 213 -18.75 9.47 22.59
CA PRO A 213 -17.98 8.26 22.89
C PRO A 213 -18.43 7.02 22.10
N SER A 214 -19.71 6.93 21.75
CA SER A 214 -20.25 5.80 20.98
C SER A 214 -19.73 5.82 19.55
N GLN A 215 -19.68 7.00 18.93
CA GLN A 215 -19.16 7.17 17.58
C GLN A 215 -17.64 6.96 17.53
N ILE A 216 -16.91 7.48 18.52
CA ILE A 216 -15.46 7.24 18.66
C ILE A 216 -15.18 5.73 18.80
N MET A 217 -15.97 5.01 19.60
CA MET A 217 -15.85 3.56 19.73
C MET A 217 -16.11 2.82 18.41
N CYS A 218 -17.12 3.24 17.65
CA CYS A 218 -17.39 2.70 16.31
C CYS A 218 -16.21 2.95 15.35
N ASN A 219 -15.62 4.16 15.35
CA ASN A 219 -14.46 4.51 14.52
C ASN A 219 -13.23 3.65 14.90
N LEU A 220 -12.99 3.49 16.20
CA LEU A 220 -11.92 2.67 16.76
C LEU A 220 -12.09 1.19 16.37
N GLU A 221 -13.29 0.63 16.51
CA GLU A 221 -13.58 -0.75 16.11
C GLU A 221 -13.38 -0.96 14.60
N ALA A 222 -13.84 -0.01 13.78
CA ALA A 222 -13.68 -0.06 12.33
C ALA A 222 -12.20 -0.04 11.91
N GLN A 223 -11.39 0.81 12.54
CA GLN A 223 -9.94 0.86 12.31
C GLN A 223 -9.28 -0.44 12.77
N HIS A 224 -9.64 -0.95 13.94
CA HIS A 224 -9.12 -2.21 14.46
C HIS A 224 -9.44 -3.41 13.55
N ARG A 225 -10.67 -3.47 13.02
CA ARG A 225 -11.07 -4.48 12.02
C ARG A 225 -10.22 -4.41 10.74
N TYR A 226 -9.94 -3.20 10.25
CA TYR A 226 -9.06 -2.99 9.08
C TYR A 226 -7.63 -3.49 9.36
N LEU A 227 -7.05 -3.09 10.48
CA LEU A 227 -5.68 -3.49 10.87
C LEU A 227 -5.59 -5.01 11.04
N THR A 228 -6.59 -5.61 11.68
CA THR A 228 -6.69 -7.06 11.87
C THR A 228 -6.74 -7.81 10.54
N TRP A 229 -7.54 -7.34 9.59
CA TRP A 229 -7.60 -7.92 8.25
C TRP A 229 -6.25 -7.87 7.54
N ARG A 230 -5.62 -6.69 7.52
CA ARG A 230 -4.34 -6.47 6.83
C ARG A 230 -3.21 -7.27 7.50
N ALA A 231 -3.11 -7.25 8.82
CA ALA A 231 -2.09 -8.00 9.55
C ALA A 231 -2.15 -9.51 9.28
N GLU A 232 -3.31 -10.06 8.98
CA GLU A 232 -3.46 -11.49 8.69
C GLU A 232 -3.33 -11.82 7.19
N LYS A 233 -3.92 -11.01 6.30
CA LYS A 233 -4.13 -11.38 4.88
C LYS A 233 -3.37 -10.53 3.87
N ASP A 234 -2.57 -9.56 4.30
CA ASP A 234 -1.80 -8.69 3.40
C ASP A 234 -0.84 -9.51 2.49
N PRO A 235 -0.82 -9.22 1.17
CA PRO A 235 -0.02 -9.98 0.23
C PRO A 235 1.49 -9.83 0.39
N GLY A 236 1.95 -8.71 0.97
CA GLY A 236 3.36 -8.36 1.14
C GLY A 236 4.08 -9.19 2.21
N HIS A 237 3.34 -9.87 3.09
CA HIS A 237 3.91 -10.67 4.17
C HIS A 237 4.92 -11.72 3.68
N GLN A 238 4.64 -12.37 2.54
CA GLN A 238 5.52 -13.39 1.97
C GLN A 238 6.84 -12.82 1.42
N VAL A 239 6.86 -11.54 1.05
CA VAL A 239 8.10 -10.85 0.64
C VAL A 239 8.93 -10.54 1.88
N LEU A 240 8.31 -10.00 2.93
CA LEU A 240 8.99 -9.71 4.20
C LEU A 240 9.60 -10.98 4.82
N LYS A 241 8.84 -12.08 4.90
CA LYS A 241 9.35 -13.36 5.41
C LYS A 241 10.63 -13.82 4.72
N ARG A 242 10.72 -13.64 3.39
CA ARG A 242 11.91 -14.00 2.62
C ARG A 242 13.09 -13.07 2.88
N LEU A 243 12.84 -11.78 3.11
CA LEU A 243 13.89 -10.78 3.31
C LEU A 243 14.45 -10.77 4.73
N ILE A 244 13.63 -10.99 5.76
CA ILE A 244 14.02 -10.78 7.16
C ILE A 244 13.67 -11.95 8.09
N GLY A 245 13.15 -13.05 7.54
CA GLY A 245 12.75 -14.23 8.30
C GLY A 245 11.39 -14.10 8.97
N GLU A 246 10.80 -15.24 9.33
CA GLU A 246 9.42 -15.34 9.87
C GLU A 246 9.19 -14.48 11.12
N LYS A 247 10.07 -14.61 12.12
CA LYS A 247 9.90 -13.96 13.43
C LYS A 247 9.86 -12.44 13.30
N LEU A 248 10.82 -11.87 12.56
CA LEU A 248 10.94 -10.42 12.40
C LEU A 248 9.88 -9.87 11.44
N ALA A 249 9.53 -10.62 10.38
CA ALA A 249 8.42 -10.25 9.51
C ALA A 249 7.10 -10.17 10.28
N LYS A 250 6.81 -11.12 11.17
CA LYS A 250 5.61 -11.11 12.01
C LYS A 250 5.61 -9.92 12.99
N ASP A 251 6.74 -9.66 13.65
CA ASP A 251 6.90 -8.50 14.54
C ASP A 251 6.65 -7.19 13.79
N MET A 252 7.33 -6.97 12.66
CA MET A 252 7.18 -5.77 11.84
C MET A 252 5.77 -5.59 11.27
N LEU A 253 5.11 -6.69 10.89
CA LEU A 253 3.74 -6.64 10.37
C LEU A 253 2.76 -6.13 11.42
N ARG A 254 2.82 -6.69 12.64
CA ARG A 254 1.88 -6.36 13.72
C ARG A 254 2.24 -5.07 14.45
N ASN A 255 3.51 -4.89 14.77
CA ASN A 255 3.97 -3.82 15.66
C ASN A 255 4.39 -2.54 14.92
N PHE A 256 4.57 -2.59 13.59
CA PHE A 256 4.92 -1.41 12.78
C PHE A 256 3.90 -1.13 11.68
N LEU A 257 3.75 -2.02 10.68
CA LEU A 257 2.89 -1.76 9.51
C LEU A 257 1.41 -1.61 9.88
N PHE A 258 0.94 -2.43 10.81
CA PHE A 258 -0.43 -2.44 11.32
C PHE A 258 -0.49 -2.24 12.84
N SER A 259 0.43 -1.42 13.37
CA SER A 259 0.40 -0.99 14.78
C SER A 259 -0.99 -0.44 15.15
N GLY A 260 -1.54 -0.93 16.26
CA GLY A 260 -2.92 -0.76 16.66
C GLY A 260 -3.72 -2.06 16.67
N VAL A 261 -3.23 -3.13 16.02
CA VAL A 261 -3.93 -4.43 15.99
C VAL A 261 -3.98 -5.13 17.36
N ASP A 262 -3.04 -4.82 18.26
CA ASP A 262 -3.00 -5.41 19.60
C ASP A 262 -3.45 -4.40 20.68
N GLU A 263 -3.60 -3.12 20.32
CA GLU A 263 -3.89 -2.03 21.25
C GLU A 263 -5.28 -1.40 21.09
N LEU A 264 -5.82 -1.36 19.86
CA LEU A 264 -7.10 -0.70 19.60
C LEU A 264 -8.31 -1.58 19.93
N GLY A 265 -8.15 -2.89 20.09
CA GLY A 265 -9.29 -3.76 20.41
C GLY A 265 -8.86 -5.16 20.80
N SER A 266 -9.84 -5.96 21.24
CA SER A 266 -9.62 -7.34 21.72
C SER A 266 -10.23 -8.41 20.81
N LYS A 267 -11.03 -8.01 19.80
CA LYS A 267 -11.63 -8.94 18.84
C LYS A 267 -10.54 -9.56 17.96
N THR A 268 -10.54 -10.87 17.85
CA THR A 268 -9.61 -11.63 17.01
C THR A 268 -10.00 -11.55 15.53
N PHE A 269 -9.12 -12.02 14.64
CA PHE A 269 -9.43 -12.14 13.22
C PHE A 269 -10.69 -12.98 12.96
N LEU A 270 -10.91 -14.07 13.70
CA LEU A 270 -12.09 -14.92 13.53
C LEU A 270 -13.38 -14.34 14.13
N ASP A 271 -13.27 -13.32 14.99
CA ASP A 271 -14.44 -12.59 15.48
C ASP A 271 -14.98 -11.64 14.42
N TYR A 272 -14.08 -11.03 13.62
CA TYR A 272 -14.47 -10.17 12.49
C TYR A 272 -14.76 -10.92 11.19
N PHE A 273 -14.05 -12.02 10.94
CA PHE A 273 -14.09 -12.78 9.69
C PHE A 273 -14.31 -14.27 9.97
N PRO A 274 -15.47 -14.64 10.57
CA PRO A 274 -15.75 -16.03 10.95
C PRO A 274 -15.76 -16.98 9.74
N GLU A 275 -15.95 -16.48 8.53
CA GLU A 275 -15.88 -17.26 7.29
C GLU A 275 -14.49 -17.90 7.04
N TYR A 276 -13.45 -17.44 7.75
CA TYR A 276 -12.10 -18.02 7.69
C TYR A 276 -11.85 -19.10 8.74
N ARG A 277 -12.83 -19.49 9.55
CA ARG A 277 -12.65 -20.56 10.53
C ARG A 277 -12.52 -21.90 9.81
N SER A 278 -11.41 -22.62 9.99
CA SER A 278 -11.26 -24.01 9.55
C SER A 278 -11.95 -24.98 10.51
N ASP A 279 -12.10 -26.23 10.08
CA ASP A 279 -12.78 -27.28 10.85
C ASP A 279 -12.12 -27.55 12.22
N ASP A 280 -10.82 -27.30 12.35
CA ASP A 280 -10.05 -27.41 13.60
C ASP A 280 -10.09 -26.13 14.47
N GLY A 281 -10.89 -25.13 14.08
CA GLY A 281 -11.07 -23.87 14.78
C GLY A 281 -9.97 -22.82 14.54
N ARG A 282 -8.97 -23.11 13.70
CA ARG A 282 -7.88 -22.19 13.36
C ARG A 282 -8.28 -21.22 12.24
N ILE A 283 -7.38 -20.28 11.92
CA ILE A 283 -7.53 -19.39 10.76
C ILE A 283 -7.13 -20.17 9.51
N ASN A 284 -8.02 -20.23 8.53
CA ASN A 284 -7.76 -20.83 7.23
C ASN A 284 -6.58 -20.10 6.54
N GLU A 285 -5.57 -20.86 6.12
CA GLU A 285 -4.35 -20.33 5.50
C GLU A 285 -4.59 -19.68 4.14
N LYS A 286 -5.71 -19.99 3.47
CA LYS A 286 -6.07 -19.34 2.21
C LYS A 286 -6.18 -17.83 2.42
N ARG A 287 -5.68 -17.07 1.43
CA ARG A 287 -5.85 -15.61 1.39
C ARG A 287 -7.31 -15.22 1.20
N SER A 288 -8.06 -16.03 0.48
CA SER A 288 -9.43 -15.78 0.07
C SER A 288 -10.22 -17.07 0.20
N ILE A 289 -11.38 -16.99 0.84
CA ILE A 289 -12.35 -18.09 0.94
C ILE A 289 -13.26 -18.07 -0.29
N ILE A 290 -13.61 -16.87 -0.79
CA ILE A 290 -14.43 -16.69 -2.00
C ILE A 290 -13.62 -16.96 -3.28
N GLY A 291 -12.34 -16.64 -3.26
CA GLY A 291 -11.46 -16.65 -4.43
C GLY A 291 -11.30 -15.25 -5.04
N LYS A 292 -10.62 -15.19 -6.19
CA LYS A 292 -10.39 -13.93 -6.88
C LYS A 292 -11.54 -13.61 -7.83
N SER A 293 -12.09 -12.40 -7.73
CA SER A 293 -13.20 -11.90 -8.58
C SER A 293 -12.87 -10.49 -9.10
N PHE A 294 -13.85 -9.85 -9.75
CA PHE A 294 -13.79 -8.48 -10.29
C PHE A 294 -12.71 -8.34 -11.38
N GLU A 295 -12.89 -9.06 -12.50
CA GLU A 295 -12.04 -8.91 -13.69
C GLU A 295 -12.06 -7.46 -14.22
N THR A 296 -13.19 -6.77 -14.07
CA THR A 296 -13.36 -5.35 -14.34
C THR A 296 -13.59 -4.56 -13.05
N ARG A 297 -13.38 -3.24 -13.11
CA ARG A 297 -13.61 -2.34 -11.97
C ARG A 297 -15.07 -2.46 -11.49
N PRO A 298 -15.32 -2.76 -10.21
CA PRO A 298 -16.65 -3.04 -9.70
C PRO A 298 -17.42 -1.80 -9.25
N TRP A 299 -16.97 -0.59 -9.62
CA TRP A 299 -17.71 0.67 -9.43
C TRP A 299 -17.94 1.33 -10.78
N ASN A 300 -19.13 1.89 -10.96
CA ASN A 300 -19.44 2.69 -12.14
C ASN A 300 -18.88 4.12 -12.04
N ALA A 301 -19.14 4.97 -13.04
CA ALA A 301 -18.64 6.35 -13.07
C ALA A 301 -19.16 7.25 -11.93
N LYS A 302 -20.27 6.88 -11.28
CA LYS A 302 -20.83 7.56 -10.11
C LYS A 302 -20.34 6.96 -8.78
N GLY A 303 -19.43 5.99 -8.84
CA GLY A 303 -18.92 5.31 -7.66
C GLY A 303 -19.94 4.37 -7.01
N GLU A 304 -21.00 3.99 -7.72
CA GLU A 304 -21.96 2.98 -7.25
C GLU A 304 -21.36 1.59 -7.49
N PHE A 305 -21.48 0.71 -6.49
CA PHE A 305 -20.96 -0.64 -6.59
C PHE A 305 -21.84 -1.48 -7.53
N VAL A 306 -21.24 -2.01 -8.59
CA VAL A 306 -21.89 -2.83 -9.64
C VAL A 306 -21.28 -4.23 -9.72
N GLY A 307 -20.45 -4.62 -8.75
CA GLY A 307 -19.73 -5.89 -8.73
C GLY A 307 -20.57 -7.16 -8.49
N ASN A 308 -21.90 -7.05 -8.40
CA ASN A 308 -22.80 -8.13 -7.99
C ASN A 308 -23.00 -9.28 -9.01
N ASN A 309 -22.11 -9.47 -9.99
CA ASN A 309 -22.05 -10.68 -10.81
C ASN A 309 -21.50 -11.91 -10.04
N LEU A 310 -21.65 -11.96 -8.71
CA LEU A 310 -21.26 -13.11 -7.87
C LEU A 310 -22.34 -14.22 -7.83
N ARG A 311 -23.37 -14.14 -8.67
CA ARG A 311 -24.32 -15.22 -8.95
C ARG A 311 -24.46 -15.40 -10.46
N ASN A 312 -23.55 -16.17 -11.05
CA ASN A 312 -23.76 -17.06 -12.19
C ASN A 312 -22.55 -17.97 -12.31
#